data_AF-A0AAU9XTV2-F1
#
_entry.id   AF-A0AAU9XTV2-F1
#
_cell.length_a   1.000
_cell.length_b   1.000
_cell.length_c   1.000
_cell.angle_alpha   90.00
_cell.angle_beta   90.00
_cell.angle_gamma   90.00
#
_symmetry.space_group_name_H-M   'P 1'
#
loop_
_entity.id
_entity.type
_entity.pdbx_description
1 polymer ?
#
loop_
_entity_poly.entity_id
_entity_poly.type
_entity_poly.pdbx_seq_one_letter_code
_entity_poly.pdbx_strand_id
1 'polypeptide(L)'
;MVIIGRILVFFGLAAILHAGYSAVQCRTYYKLLEEEFPGLPPDVCIQCIVGLIIGCLGVAHMAGEFKEIRAAAEMANKSWESFGNRPSFYTYSHRGKMLFLANEGVRD
;
A
#
# COMPACT_ATOMS: atom_id res chain seq x y z
N MET A 1 -1.87 -6.55 -4.09
CA MET A 1 -0.41 -6.30 -3.91
C MET A 1 -0.11 -4.80 -3.73
N VAL A 2 0.30 -4.40 -2.52
CA VAL A 2 0.53 -2.99 -2.15
C VAL A 2 1.55 -2.27 -3.05
N ILE A 3 2.54 -3.01 -3.57
CA ILE A 3 3.61 -2.49 -4.44
C ILE A 3 3.04 -1.89 -5.74
N ILE A 4 2.07 -2.57 -6.37
CA ILE A 4 1.44 -2.11 -7.62
C ILE A 4 0.69 -0.80 -7.37
N GLY A 5 -0.05 -0.71 -6.25
CA GLY A 5 -0.75 0.52 -5.88
C GLY A 5 0.22 1.71 -5.71
N ARG A 6 1.36 1.49 -5.04
CA ARG A 6 2.39 2.53 -4.86
C ARG A 6 2.97 3.01 -6.19
N ILE A 7 3.20 2.09 -7.13
CA ILE A 7 3.70 2.42 -8.48
C ILE A 7 2.64 3.24 -9.23
N LEU A 8 1.37 2.82 -9.22
CA LEU A 8 0.28 3.58 -9.87
C LEU A 8 0.14 5.00 -9.29
N VAL A 9 0.19 5.15 -7.96
CA VAL A 9 0.11 6.48 -7.33
C VAL A 9 1.28 7.36 -7.75
N PHE A 10 2.50 6.81 -7.81
CA PHE A 10 3.68 7.55 -8.27
C PHE A 10 3.53 8.03 -9.72
N PHE A 11 3.12 7.14 -10.63
CA PHE A 11 2.89 7.50 -12.03
C PHE A 11 1.73 8.49 -12.20
N GLY A 12 0.63 8.33 -11.44
CA GLY A 12 -0.49 9.27 -11.44
C GLY A 12 -0.08 10.68 -11.00
N LEU A 13 0.69 10.78 -9.90
CA LEU A 13 1.24 12.07 -9.43
C LEU A 13 2.20 12.68 -10.43
N ALA A 14 3.11 11.89 -11.01
CA ALA A 14 4.05 12.37 -12.03
C ALA A 14 3.32 12.88 -13.27
N ALA A 15 2.25 12.21 -13.72
CA ALA A 15 1.43 12.63 -14.85
C ALA A 15 0.69 13.94 -14.57
N ILE A 16 0.12 14.12 -13.37
CA ILE A 16 -0.54 15.37 -12.97
C ILE A 16 0.48 16.51 -12.87
N LEU A 17 1.65 16.26 -12.29
CA LEU A 17 2.74 17.26 -12.23
C LEU A 17 3.20 17.68 -13.62
N HIS A 18 3.36 16.72 -14.53
CA HIS A 18 3.71 17.01 -15.92
C HIS A 18 2.63 17.86 -16.62
N ALA A 19 1.35 17.47 -16.49
CA ALA A 19 0.25 18.25 -17.04
C ALA A 19 0.17 19.66 -16.45
N GLY A 20 0.43 19.80 -15.14
CA GLY A 20 0.50 21.10 -14.46
C GLY A 20 1.64 21.97 -14.98
N TYR A 21 2.83 21.38 -15.20
CA TYR A 21 3.96 22.09 -15.79
C TYR A 21 3.65 22.56 -17.22
N SER A 22 3.10 21.69 -18.07
CA SER A 22 2.66 22.04 -19.42
C SER A 22 1.61 23.16 -19.42
N ALA A 23 0.68 23.16 -18.47
CA ALA A 23 -0.33 24.20 -18.36
C ALA A 23 0.25 25.55 -17.95
N VAL A 24 1.18 25.57 -16.99
CA VAL A 24 1.87 26.80 -16.57
C VAL A 24 2.73 27.34 -17.71
N GLN A 25 3.42 26.48 -18.44
CA GLN A 25 4.25 26.87 -19.57
C GLN A 25 3.42 27.43 -20.72
N CYS A 26 2.30 26.78 -21.07
CA CYS A 26 1.36 27.28 -22.07
C CYS A 26 0.88 28.69 -21.72
N ARG A 27 0.44 28.90 -20.47
CA ARG A 27 0.00 30.22 -20.02
C ARG A 27 1.12 31.27 -20.04
N THR A 28 2.35 30.88 -19.72
CA THR A 28 3.51 31.79 -19.73
C THR A 28 3.91 32.15 -21.15
N TYR A 29 3.83 31.19 -22.08
CA TYR A 29 4.13 31.38 -23.49
C TYR A 29 3.20 32.42 -24.13
N TYR A 30 1.88 32.30 -23.95
CA TYR A 30 0.94 33.30 -24.49
C TYR A 30 1.12 34.69 -23.86
N LYS A 31 1.47 34.77 -22.57
CA LYS A 31 1.82 36.06 -21.94
C LYS A 31 3.04 36.72 -22.57
N LEU A 32 4.04 35.94 -23.01
CA LEU A 32 5.24 36.46 -23.67
C LEU A 32 4.96 36.91 -25.10
N LEU A 33 3.98 36.29 -25.77
CA LEU A 33 3.56 36.67 -27.12
C LEU A 33 2.59 37.86 -27.15
N GLU A 34 2.14 38.35 -25.98
CA GLU A 34 1.12 39.39 -25.85
C GLU A 34 -0.22 39.05 -26.53
N GLU A 35 -0.47 37.77 -26.82
CA GLU A 35 -1.72 37.28 -27.41
C GLU A 35 -2.74 36.89 -26.34
N GLU A 36 -4.02 36.93 -26.70
CA GLU A 36 -5.10 36.48 -25.82
C GLU A 36 -5.05 34.95 -25.65
N PHE A 37 -5.20 34.47 -24.41
CA PHE A 37 -5.16 33.05 -24.11
C PHE A 37 -6.45 32.35 -24.60
N PRO A 38 -6.38 31.48 -25.63
CA PRO A 38 -7.58 30.85 -26.20
C PRO A 38 -8.14 29.73 -25.31
N GLY A 39 -7.39 29.27 -24.32
CA GLY A 39 -7.74 28.14 -23.46
C GLY A 39 -6.61 27.13 -23.36
N LEU A 40 -6.79 26.14 -22.47
CA LEU A 40 -5.80 25.09 -22.28
C LEU A 40 -5.92 24.04 -23.40
N PRO A 41 -4.80 23.54 -23.95
CA PRO A 41 -4.83 22.48 -24.95
C PRO A 41 -5.57 21.24 -24.42
N PRO A 42 -6.43 20.61 -25.24
CA PRO A 42 -7.27 19.49 -24.81
C PRO A 42 -6.45 18.25 -24.41
N ASP A 43 -5.25 18.07 -24.98
CA ASP A 43 -4.32 17.01 -24.60
C ASP A 43 -3.88 17.12 -23.13
N VAL A 44 -3.57 18.33 -22.65
CA VAL A 44 -3.18 18.57 -21.24
C VAL A 44 -4.34 18.28 -20.29
N CYS A 45 -5.57 18.66 -20.69
CA CYS A 45 -6.79 18.34 -19.95
C CYS A 45 -6.98 16.82 -19.83
N ILE A 46 -6.85 16.08 -20.95
CA ILE A 46 -7.00 14.62 -20.97
C ILE A 46 -5.89 13.97 -20.13
N GLN A 47 -4.64 14.41 -20.24
CA GLN A 47 -3.53 13.89 -19.44
C GLN A 47 -3.77 14.08 -17.94
N CYS A 48 -4.31 15.22 -17.52
CA CYS A 48 -4.65 15.49 -16.13
C CYS A 48 -5.77 14.56 -15.62
N ILE A 49 -6.83 14.36 -16.42
CA ILE A 49 -7.96 13.46 -16.09
C ILE A 49 -7.46 12.01 -15.98
N VAL A 50 -6.65 11.55 -16.92
CA VAL A 50 -6.08 10.20 -16.91
C VAL A 50 -5.16 10.02 -15.70
N GLY A 51 -4.29 11.00 -15.40
CA GLY A 51 -3.44 11.00 -14.22
C GLY A 51 -4.24 10.92 -12.91
N LEU A 52 -5.35 11.65 -12.82
CA LEU A 52 -6.27 11.61 -11.68
C LEU A 52 -6.89 10.23 -11.51
N ILE A 53 -7.42 9.63 -12.58
CA ILE A 53 -8.04 8.30 -12.54
C ILE A 53 -7.02 7.24 -12.09
N ILE A 54 -5.82 7.25 -12.67
CA ILE A 54 -4.73 6.34 -12.28
C ILE A 54 -4.36 6.51 -10.81
N GLY A 55 -4.27 7.76 -10.33
CA GLY A 55 -4.01 8.07 -8.93
C GLY A 55 -5.10 7.50 -8.00
N CYS A 56 -6.37 7.73 -8.32
CA CYS A 56 -7.50 7.21 -7.56
C CYS A 56 -7.50 5.67 -7.49
N LEU A 57 -7.26 4.99 -8.62
CA LEU A 57 -7.16 3.53 -8.67
C LEU A 57 -5.97 3.02 -7.84
N GLY A 58 -4.83 3.72 -7.90
CA GLY A 58 -3.64 3.40 -7.11
C GLY A 58 -3.90 3.48 -5.60
N VAL A 59 -4.55 4.56 -5.14
CA VAL A 59 -4.91 4.75 -3.72
C VAL A 59 -5.93 3.71 -3.27
N ALA A 60 -6.97 3.44 -4.07
CA ALA A 60 -7.98 2.45 -3.76
C ALA A 60 -7.37 1.04 -3.59
N HIS A 61 -6.41 0.68 -4.46
CA HIS A 61 -5.69 -0.58 -4.35
C HIS A 61 -4.68 -0.63 -3.19
N MET A 62 -4.23 0.53 -2.68
CA MET A 62 -3.41 0.61 -1.47
C MET A 62 -4.22 0.48 -0.18
N ALA A 63 -5.52 0.77 -0.20
CA ALA A 63 -6.38 0.76 0.99
C ALA A 63 -6.51 -0.62 1.66
N GLY A 64 -6.07 -1.68 0.98
CA GLY A 64 -6.05 -3.04 1.51
C GLY A 64 -7.32 -3.81 1.21
N GLU A 65 -7.32 -5.09 1.57
CA GLU A 65 -8.48 -5.96 1.37
C GLU A 65 -9.45 -5.85 2.54
N PHE A 66 -10.74 -5.94 2.23
CA PHE A 66 -11.77 -5.98 3.25
C PHE A 66 -11.68 -7.30 4.02
N LYS A 67 -11.65 -7.21 5.35
CA LYS A 67 -11.74 -8.38 6.24
C LYS A 67 -13.20 -8.72 6.49
N GLU A 68 -13.52 -10.01 6.57
CA GLU A 68 -14.86 -10.45 6.95
C GLU A 68 -15.25 -9.98 8.36
N ILE A 69 -16.52 -9.57 8.52
CA ILE A 69 -17.06 -9.07 9.80
C ILE A 69 -17.28 -10.22 10.81
N ARG A 70 -17.50 -11.46 10.32
CA ARG A 70 -17.82 -12.61 11.18
C ARG A 70 -16.58 -13.15 11.86
N ALA A 71 -16.48 -12.92 13.17
CA ALA A 71 -15.41 -13.48 14.00
C ALA A 71 -15.33 -15.02 13.95
N ALA A 72 -16.45 -15.71 13.71
CA ALA A 72 -16.49 -17.17 13.58
C ALA A 72 -15.65 -17.70 12.40
N ALA A 73 -15.56 -16.94 11.29
CA ALA A 73 -14.77 -17.33 10.12
C ALA A 73 -13.27 -17.24 10.41
N GLU A 74 -12.84 -16.23 11.16
CA GLU A 74 -11.46 -16.10 11.63
C GLU A 74 -11.10 -17.18 12.67
N MET A 75 -12.01 -17.51 13.58
CA MET A 75 -11.78 -18.54 14.59
C MET A 75 -11.81 -19.97 14.04
N ALA A 76 -12.50 -20.22 12.94
CA ALA A 76 -12.51 -21.55 12.29
C ALA A 76 -11.12 -21.99 11.81
N ASN A 77 -10.26 -21.04 11.43
CA ASN A 77 -8.89 -21.31 11.00
C ASN A 77 -7.89 -21.43 12.17
N LYS A 78 -8.33 -21.24 13.42
CA LYS A 78 -7.46 -21.28 14.60
C LYS A 78 -7.55 -22.64 15.29
N SER A 79 -6.40 -23.30 15.48
CA SER A 79 -6.34 -24.60 16.14
C SER A 79 -6.54 -24.49 17.65
N TRP A 80 -7.05 -25.56 18.27
CA TRP A 80 -7.20 -25.66 19.72
C TRP A 80 -5.87 -25.56 20.47
N GLU A 81 -4.77 -26.01 19.87
CA GLU A 81 -3.44 -25.89 20.45
C GLU A 81 -2.98 -24.43 20.56
N SER A 82 -3.29 -23.60 19.55
CA SER A 82 -3.02 -22.17 19.58
C SER A 82 -3.88 -21.43 20.61
N PHE A 83 -5.13 -21.88 20.83
CA PHE A 83 -6.06 -21.27 21.78
C PHE A 83 -5.82 -21.70 23.24
N GLY A 84 -5.46 -22.97 23.47
CA GLY A 84 -5.17 -23.51 24.80
C GLY A 84 -3.87 -22.99 25.41
N ASN A 85 -2.99 -22.45 24.58
CA ASN A 85 -1.76 -21.83 24.98
C ASN A 85 -2.01 -20.52 25.76
N ARG A 86 -1.75 -20.50 27.07
CA ARG A 86 -1.94 -19.34 27.95
C ARG A 86 -0.59 -18.80 28.44
N PRO A 87 -0.01 -17.77 27.78
CA PRO A 87 1.34 -17.29 28.10
C PRO A 87 1.50 -16.81 29.54
N SER A 88 0.45 -16.24 30.12
CA SER A 88 0.44 -15.76 31.52
C SER A 88 0.56 -16.88 32.56
N PHE A 89 0.32 -18.14 32.18
CA PHE A 89 0.35 -19.30 33.09
C PHE A 89 1.42 -20.33 32.71
N TYR A 90 2.45 -19.91 31.98
CA TYR A 90 3.55 -20.81 31.64
C TYR A 90 4.31 -21.29 32.86
N THR A 91 4.41 -22.62 32.97
CA THR A 91 5.29 -23.29 33.92
C THR A 91 6.46 -23.88 33.14
N TYR A 92 7.68 -23.47 33.47
CA TYR A 92 8.88 -23.91 32.78
C TYR A 92 9.39 -25.28 33.27
N SER A 93 8.78 -25.85 34.31
CA SER A 93 9.05 -27.18 34.84
C SER A 93 8.40 -28.28 33.99
N HIS A 94 8.90 -28.49 32.77
CA HIS A 94 8.40 -29.51 31.85
C HIS A 94 9.54 -30.38 31.31
N ARG A 95 9.20 -31.55 30.74
CA ARG A 95 10.16 -32.56 30.25
C ARG A 95 11.10 -32.04 29.16
N GLY A 96 10.69 -31.00 28.43
CA GLY A 96 11.52 -30.33 27.43
C GLY A 96 12.82 -29.78 28.03
N LYS A 97 12.82 -29.39 29.30
CA LYS A 97 14.05 -28.95 30.00
C LYS A 97 15.13 -30.02 29.98
N MET A 98 14.82 -31.30 30.17
CA MET A 98 15.83 -32.37 30.15
C MET A 98 16.15 -32.85 28.73
N LEU A 99 15.16 -32.86 27.85
CA LEU A 99 15.30 -33.32 26.47
C LEU A 99 16.18 -32.38 25.62
N PHE A 100 16.01 -31.06 25.78
CA PHE A 100 16.73 -30.08 24.96
C PHE A 100 18.04 -29.59 25.60
N LEU A 101 18.15 -29.62 26.93
CA LEU A 101 19.36 -29.19 27.65
C LEU A 101 20.45 -30.26 27.66
N ALA A 102 20.08 -31.56 27.65
CA ALA A 102 21.05 -32.65 27.51
C ALA A 102 21.69 -32.71 26.11
N ASN A 103 21.02 -32.19 25.08
CA ASN A 103 21.53 -32.13 23.71
C ASN A 103 22.53 -30.98 23.49
N GLU A 104 22.60 -30.00 24.40
CA GLU A 104 23.58 -28.91 24.34
C GLU A 104 24.92 -29.32 24.94
N GLY A 105 24.95 -30.09 26.03
CA GLY A 105 26.19 -30.55 26.68
C GLY A 105 26.90 -31.74 26.03
N VAL A 106 26.42 -32.24 24.89
CA VAL A 106 27.03 -33.34 24.11
C VAL A 106 27.68 -32.83 22.82
N ARG A 107 27.53 -31.53 22.48
CA ARG A 107 28.09 -30.91 21.27
C ARG A 107 29.38 -30.10 21.53
N ASP A 108 29.96 -30.24 22.72
CA ASP A 108 31.21 -29.61 23.13
C ASP A 108 32.34 -30.65 23.19
#